data_AF-A0A7S3V0T2-F1
#
_entry.id   AF-A0A7S3V0T2-F1
#
_cell.length_a   1.000
_cell.length_b   1.000
_cell.length_c   1.000
_cell.angle_alpha   90.00
_cell.angle_beta   90.00
_cell.angle_gamma   90.00
#
_symmetry.space_group_name_H-M   'P 1'
#
loop_
_entity.id
_entity.type
_entity.pdbx_description
1 polymer ?
#
loop_
_entity_poly.entity_id
_entity_poly.type
_entity_poly.pdbx_seq_one_letter_code
_entity_poly.pdbx_strand_id
1 'polypeptide(L)'
;IDVPFHSRQLLPGVSAFRSLLEPRFSYASIRRYKERLIGQYIPNVYAKPFSIDRLYIEKVAEVTGSANLYRLLETFETVDDTQKTRTLLIELLAHQFAMPVQWIDTQDYIFSRRSQRIMEMGPSPTLVGMAKK
;
A
#
# COMPACT_ATOMS: atom_id res chain seq x y z
N ILE A 1 -24.10 -1.01 -5.32
CA ILE A 1 -23.07 -0.79 -4.28
C ILE A 1 -23.38 0.58 -3.73
N ASP A 2 -23.83 0.65 -2.48
CA ASP A 2 -24.47 1.87 -1.95
C ASP A 2 -23.58 2.63 -0.95
N VAL A 3 -22.37 2.10 -0.71
CA VAL A 3 -21.34 2.73 0.11
C VAL A 3 -20.34 3.43 -0.82
N PRO A 4 -19.96 4.69 -0.53
CA PRO A 4 -19.02 5.45 -1.35
C PRO A 4 -17.57 5.04 -1.01
N PHE A 5 -17.21 3.80 -1.36
CA PHE A 5 -15.85 3.29 -1.19
C PHE A 5 -14.83 4.17 -1.87
N HIS A 6 -13.62 4.23 -1.33
CA HIS A 6 -12.52 5.00 -1.89
C HIS A 6 -12.80 6.50 -2.06
N SER A 7 -13.71 7.05 -1.24
CA SER A 7 -14.05 8.46 -1.23
C SER A 7 -13.57 9.15 0.05
N ARG A 8 -13.40 10.48 -0.05
CA ARG A 8 -13.06 11.34 1.09
C ARG A 8 -14.07 11.23 2.25
N GLN A 9 -15.31 10.80 1.99
CA GLN A 9 -16.33 10.61 3.03
C GLN A 9 -15.93 9.53 4.05
N LEU A 10 -15.07 8.59 3.66
CA LEU A 10 -14.60 7.50 4.52
C LEU A 10 -13.29 7.84 5.27
N LEU A 11 -12.70 9.02 5.05
CA LEU A 11 -11.47 9.44 5.75
C LEU A 11 -11.58 9.40 7.28
N PRO A 12 -12.71 9.80 7.92
CA PRO A 12 -12.86 9.66 9.37
C PRO A 12 -12.72 8.22 9.88
N GLY A 13 -13.02 7.22 9.04
CA GLY A 13 -12.92 5.80 9.37
C GLY A 13 -11.51 5.21 9.31
N VAL A 14 -10.55 5.92 8.70
CA VAL A 14 -9.17 5.43 8.52
C VAL A 14 -8.51 5.10 9.86
N SER A 15 -8.74 5.91 10.89
CA SER A 15 -8.17 5.66 12.22
C SER A 15 -8.74 4.40 12.88
N ALA A 16 -10.05 4.20 12.79
CA ALA A 16 -10.67 2.99 13.33
C ALA A 16 -10.18 1.74 12.59
N PHE A 17 -10.08 1.82 11.26
CA PHE A 17 -9.58 0.71 10.45
C PHE A 17 -8.10 0.39 10.72
N ARG A 18 -7.26 1.41 10.92
CA ARG A 18 -5.86 1.24 11.36
C ARG A 18 -5.78 0.42 12.66
N SER A 19 -6.57 0.75 13.67
CA SER A 19 -6.57 0.02 14.95
C SER A 19 -6.97 -1.45 14.80
N LEU A 20 -7.75 -1.81 13.77
CA LEU A 20 -8.05 -3.21 13.45
C LEU A 20 -6.89 -3.94 12.78
N LEU A 21 -6.04 -3.22 12.04
CA LEU A 21 -4.87 -3.77 11.33
C LEU A 21 -3.67 -3.97 12.25
N GLU A 22 -3.41 -3.03 13.15
CA GLU A 22 -2.26 -3.04 14.07
C GLU A 22 -1.99 -4.39 14.76
N PRO A 23 -2.98 -5.07 15.38
CA PRO A 23 -2.74 -6.36 16.04
C PRO A 23 -2.50 -7.52 15.05
N ARG A 24 -2.87 -7.37 13.77
CA ARG A 24 -2.69 -8.42 12.74
C ARG A 24 -1.27 -8.46 12.19
N PHE A 25 -0.57 -7.33 12.25
CA PHE A 25 0.80 -7.21 11.78
C PHE A 25 1.76 -7.16 12.97
N SER A 26 1.98 -8.30 13.62
CA SER A 26 2.98 -8.38 14.70
C SER A 26 4.38 -8.06 14.15
N TYR A 27 5.22 -7.50 15.01
CA TYR A 27 6.57 -7.13 14.62
C TYR A 27 7.37 -8.36 14.12
N ALA A 28 7.16 -9.54 14.74
CA ALA A 28 7.76 -10.80 14.30
C ALA A 28 7.28 -11.27 12.92
N SER A 29 5.98 -11.10 12.60
CA SER A 29 5.47 -11.49 11.28
C SER A 29 5.99 -10.54 10.19
N ILE A 30 6.04 -9.24 10.45
CA ILE A 30 6.61 -8.27 9.51
C ILE A 30 8.09 -8.56 9.27
N ARG A 31 8.88 -8.82 10.31
CA ARG A 31 10.30 -9.19 10.17
C ARG A 31 10.47 -10.40 9.23
N ARG A 32 9.58 -11.39 9.34
CA ARG A 32 9.62 -12.61 8.50
C ARG A 32 9.27 -12.33 7.04
N TYR A 33 8.33 -11.43 6.76
CA TYR A 33 7.76 -11.25 5.42
C TYR A 33 8.22 -9.97 4.71
N LYS A 34 9.00 -9.09 5.37
CA LYS A 34 9.52 -7.82 4.82
C LYS A 34 10.07 -7.96 3.40
N GLU A 35 10.97 -8.91 3.18
CA GLU A 35 11.63 -9.12 1.89
C GLU A 35 10.67 -9.57 0.77
N ARG A 36 9.50 -10.12 1.12
CA ARG A 36 8.46 -10.48 0.16
C ARG A 36 7.56 -9.30 -0.21
N LEU A 37 7.66 -8.18 0.51
CA LEU A 37 6.94 -6.95 0.20
C LEU A 37 7.78 -6.06 -0.72
N ILE A 38 9.05 -5.86 -0.35
CA ILE A 38 9.95 -4.94 -1.06
C ILE A 38 10.06 -5.33 -2.53
N GLY A 39 9.73 -4.39 -3.42
CA GLY A 39 9.75 -4.55 -4.88
C GLY A 39 8.67 -5.47 -5.47
N GLN A 40 7.94 -6.23 -4.64
CA GLN A 40 6.98 -7.24 -5.08
C GLN A 40 5.52 -6.82 -4.84
N TYR A 41 5.25 -6.08 -3.77
CA TYR A 41 3.92 -5.55 -3.48
C TYR A 41 3.74 -4.18 -4.12
N ILE A 42 2.62 -3.94 -4.82
CA ILE A 42 2.24 -2.62 -5.34
C ILE A 42 0.95 -2.20 -4.61
N PRO A 43 0.99 -1.17 -3.74
CA PRO A 43 -0.19 -0.72 -3.03
C PRO A 43 -1.10 0.10 -3.93
N ASN A 44 -2.41 -0.07 -3.75
CA ASN A 44 -3.44 0.62 -4.53
C ASN A 44 -3.36 2.15 -4.44
N VAL A 45 -2.91 2.69 -3.30
CA VAL A 45 -2.90 4.13 -3.04
C VAL A 45 -1.78 4.85 -3.78
N TYR A 46 -0.65 4.18 -4.04
CA TYR A 46 0.56 4.83 -4.59
C TYR A 46 1.07 4.23 -5.91
N ALA A 47 0.61 3.03 -6.29
CA ALA A 47 0.90 2.38 -7.58
C ALA A 47 2.40 2.24 -7.96
N LYS A 48 3.32 2.35 -6.99
CA LYS A 48 4.75 2.06 -7.16
C LYS A 48 5.15 0.90 -6.24
N PRO A 49 6.09 0.04 -6.68
CA PRO A 49 6.55 -1.10 -5.87
C PRO A 49 6.98 -0.66 -4.49
N PHE A 50 6.54 -1.39 -3.48
CA PHE A 50 6.80 -1.13 -2.09
C PHE A 50 8.31 -1.00 -1.84
N SER A 51 8.70 0.10 -1.21
CA SER A 51 10.06 0.33 -0.74
C SER A 51 10.01 0.96 0.65
N ILE A 52 11.07 0.75 1.43
CA ILE A 52 11.27 1.40 2.73
C ILE A 52 12.26 2.57 2.66
N ASP A 53 12.66 2.96 1.44
CA ASP A 53 13.49 4.13 1.22
C ASP A 53 12.78 5.40 1.69
N ARG A 54 13.56 6.34 2.22
CA ARG A 54 13.04 7.59 2.76
C ARG A 54 12.14 8.32 1.76
N LEU A 55 12.59 8.47 0.51
CA LEU A 55 11.83 9.13 -0.55
C LEU A 55 10.51 8.44 -0.85
N TYR A 56 10.45 7.11 -0.79
CA TYR A 56 9.20 6.36 -0.98
C TYR A 56 8.21 6.71 0.13
N ILE A 57 8.67 6.69 1.39
CA ILE A 57 7.82 7.00 2.55
C ILE A 57 7.36 8.45 2.52
N GLU A 58 8.22 9.40 2.13
CA GLU A 58 7.87 10.82 1.95
C GLU A 58 6.73 10.98 0.93
N LYS A 59 6.84 10.32 -0.23
CA LYS A 59 5.79 10.40 -1.26
C LYS A 59 4.48 9.76 -0.82
N VAL A 60 4.54 8.64 -0.09
CA VAL A 60 3.32 8.04 0.49
C VAL A 60 2.73 8.96 1.56
N ALA A 61 3.55 9.61 2.39
CA ALA A 61 3.08 10.57 3.39
C ALA A 61 2.38 11.76 2.74
N GLU A 62 2.94 12.33 1.66
CA GLU A 62 2.33 13.39 0.86
C GLU A 62 0.96 12.98 0.29
N VAL A 63 0.86 11.78 -0.29
CA VAL A 63 -0.38 11.28 -0.89
C VAL A 63 -1.45 11.01 0.18
N THR A 64 -1.04 10.45 1.32
CA THR A 64 -1.97 10.00 2.37
C THR A 64 -2.35 11.08 3.38
N GLY A 65 -1.46 12.07 3.59
CA GLY A 65 -1.54 12.99 4.72
C GLY A 65 -1.32 12.30 6.08
N SER A 66 -0.70 11.12 6.11
CA SER A 66 -0.58 10.32 7.33
C SER A 66 0.37 10.94 8.36
N ALA A 67 -0.17 11.38 9.49
CA ALA A 67 0.62 11.83 10.65
C ALA A 67 1.59 10.76 11.18
N ASN A 68 1.26 9.46 11.01
CA ASN A 68 2.14 8.37 11.43
C ASN A 68 3.37 8.25 10.53
N LEU A 69 3.21 8.48 9.21
CA LEU A 69 4.33 8.48 8.28
C LEU A 69 5.21 9.72 8.48
N TYR A 70 4.63 10.88 8.75
CA TYR A 70 5.43 12.07 9.12
C TYR A 70 6.28 11.83 10.37
N ARG A 71 5.71 11.26 11.44
CA ARG A 71 6.47 10.87 12.64
C ARG A 71 7.53 9.80 12.38
N LEU A 72 7.25 8.86 11.47
CA LEU A 72 8.25 7.88 11.04
C LEU A 72 9.43 8.55 10.33
N LEU A 73 9.19 9.56 9.51
CA LEU A 73 10.22 10.30 8.78
C LEU A 73 11.12 11.15 9.68
N GLU A 74 10.59 11.66 10.80
CA GLU A 74 11.35 12.35 11.84
C GLU A 74 12.34 11.40 12.54
N THR A 75 11.95 10.14 12.73
CA THR A 75 12.75 9.13 13.44
C THR A 75 13.44 8.13 12.51
N PHE A 76 13.40 8.37 11.20
CA PHE A 76 13.76 7.41 10.14
C PHE A 76 15.16 6.79 10.33
N GLU A 77 16.15 7.57 10.76
CA GLU A 77 17.53 7.09 10.94
C GLU A 77 17.71 6.19 12.17
N THR A 78 16.78 6.26 13.14
CA THR A 78 16.89 5.56 14.43
C THR A 78 16.05 4.29 14.50
N VAL A 79 14.96 4.23 13.74
CA VAL A 79 14.07 3.07 13.69
C VAL A 79 14.60 2.01 12.75
N ASP A 80 14.43 0.74 13.12
CA ASP A 80 14.81 -0.36 12.25
C ASP A 80 13.85 -0.56 11.06
N ASP A 81 14.30 -1.31 10.06
CA ASP A 81 13.52 -1.62 8.87
C ASP A 81 12.20 -2.33 9.13
N THR A 82 12.13 -3.14 10.19
CA THR A 82 10.90 -3.88 10.53
C THR A 82 9.83 -2.88 10.99
N GLN A 83 10.20 -1.90 11.81
CA GLN A 83 9.32 -0.83 12.24
C GLN A 83 8.91 0.08 11.07
N LYS A 84 9.86 0.42 10.18
CA LYS A 84 9.56 1.17 8.93
C LYS A 84 8.52 0.43 8.09
N THR A 85 8.78 -0.84 7.81
CA THR A 85 7.91 -1.71 7.00
C THR A 85 6.53 -1.84 7.63
N ARG A 86 6.47 -2.10 8.94
CA ARG A 86 5.21 -2.29 9.66
C ARG A 86 4.35 -1.03 9.60
N THR A 87 4.95 0.12 9.90
CA THR A 87 4.24 1.40 9.91
C THR A 87 3.76 1.73 8.50
N LEU A 88 4.64 1.64 7.50
CA LEU A 88 4.28 1.93 6.10
C LEU A 88 3.17 1.02 5.58
N LEU A 89 3.25 -0.29 5.83
CA LEU A 89 2.23 -1.25 5.38
C LEU A 89 0.88 -0.97 6.01
N ILE A 90 0.85 -0.71 7.32
CA ILE A 90 -0.40 -0.38 8.03
C ILE A 90 -1.01 0.90 7.46
N GLU A 91 -0.21 1.94 7.24
CA GLU A 91 -0.73 3.21 6.72
C GLU A 91 -1.24 3.09 5.28
N LEU A 92 -0.56 2.33 4.41
CA LEU A 92 -1.04 2.06 3.05
C LEU A 92 -2.38 1.31 3.06
N LEU A 93 -2.51 0.26 3.85
CA LEU A 93 -3.76 -0.51 3.97
C LEU A 93 -4.87 0.29 4.64
N ALA A 94 -4.54 1.10 5.65
CA ALA A 94 -5.51 1.94 6.34
C ALA A 94 -6.10 3.00 5.40
N HIS A 95 -5.26 3.68 4.62
CA HIS A 95 -5.71 4.71 3.69
C HIS A 95 -6.38 4.14 2.45
N GLN A 96 -6.05 2.92 2.02
CA GLN A 96 -6.75 2.23 0.93
C GLN A 96 -8.26 2.14 1.17
N PHE A 97 -8.72 2.09 2.43
CA PHE A 97 -10.14 2.11 2.78
C PHE A 97 -10.89 3.34 2.21
N ALA A 98 -10.23 4.50 2.18
CA ALA A 98 -10.83 5.78 1.84
C ALA A 98 -10.25 6.43 0.57
N MET A 99 -9.13 5.91 0.04
CA MET A 99 -8.44 6.49 -1.11
C MET A 99 -8.67 5.71 -2.41
N PRO A 100 -8.74 6.40 -3.57
CA PRO A 100 -8.94 5.77 -4.88
C PRO A 100 -7.82 4.78 -5.23
N VAL A 101 -8.22 3.70 -5.90
CA VAL A 101 -7.29 2.71 -6.45
C VAL A 101 -6.64 3.29 -7.71
N GLN A 102 -5.31 3.38 -7.71
CA GLN A 102 -4.50 3.84 -8.83
C GLN A 102 -4.22 2.69 -9.82
N TRP A 103 -5.28 2.13 -10.41
CA TRP A 103 -5.16 0.92 -11.23
C TRP A 103 -4.44 1.17 -12.56
N ILE A 104 -4.70 2.31 -13.20
CA ILE A 104 -4.05 2.69 -14.48
C ILE A 104 -2.54 2.79 -14.27
N ASP A 105 -2.09 3.55 -13.25
CA ASP A 105 -0.67 3.67 -12.92
C ASP A 105 -0.01 2.33 -12.56
N THR A 106 -0.77 1.44 -11.91
CA THR A 106 -0.30 0.09 -11.57
C THR A 106 -0.08 -0.74 -12.83
N GLN A 107 -1.01 -0.68 -13.79
CA GLN A 107 -0.89 -1.33 -15.09
C GLN A 107 0.31 -0.79 -15.87
N ASP A 108 0.45 0.53 -15.96
CA ASP A 108 1.57 1.19 -16.64
C ASP A 108 2.92 0.74 -16.07
N TYR A 109 3.02 0.60 -14.74
CA TYR A 109 4.21 0.04 -14.13
C TYR A 109 4.43 -1.44 -14.52
N ILE A 110 3.41 -2.30 -14.45
CA ILE A 110 3.56 -3.74 -14.75
C ILE A 110 3.93 -3.98 -16.22
N PHE A 111 3.32 -3.22 -17.14
CA PHE A 111 3.54 -3.37 -18.57
C PHE A 111 4.84 -2.74 -19.05
N SER A 112 5.28 -1.63 -18.44
CA SER A 112 6.58 -1.03 -18.77
C SER A 112 7.76 -1.97 -18.49
N ARG A 113 7.61 -2.94 -17.58
CA ARG A 113 8.63 -3.95 -17.26
C ARG A 113 8.73 -5.11 -18.27
N ARG A 114 7.97 -5.09 -19.37
CA ARG A 114 7.89 -6.19 -20.37
C ARG A 114 7.63 -7.54 -19.71
N SER A 115 6.69 -7.56 -18.77
CA SER A 115 6.28 -8.79 -18.08
C SER A 115 5.89 -9.88 -19.11
N GLN A 116 6.56 -11.03 -19.08
CA GLN A 116 6.31 -12.11 -20.04
C GLN A 116 4.96 -12.79 -19.84
N ARG A 117 4.45 -12.79 -18.60
CA ARG A 117 3.21 -13.47 -18.23
C ARG A 117 2.55 -12.76 -17.05
N ILE A 118 1.25 -12.51 -17.17
CA ILE A 118 0.39 -11.98 -16.11
C ILE A 118 -0.64 -13.05 -15.79
N MET A 119 -0.76 -13.41 -14.51
CA MET A 119 -1.77 -14.34 -14.03
C MET A 119 -2.66 -13.63 -13.03
N GLU A 120 -3.97 -13.71 -13.24
CA GLU A 120 -4.97 -13.35 -12.24
C GLU A 120 -5.39 -14.63 -11.50
N MET A 121 -5.47 -14.55 -10.18
CA MET A 121 -6.00 -15.62 -9.34
C MET A 121 -7.32 -15.15 -8.73
N GLY A 122 -8.40 -15.88 -8.98
CA GLY A 122 -9.73 -15.54 -8.51
C GLY A 122 -10.82 -16.36 -9.21
N PRO A 123 -12.08 -16.24 -8.78
CA PRO A 123 -13.19 -17.00 -9.36
C PRO A 123 -13.57 -16.55 -10.78
N SER A 124 -13.14 -15.37 -11.22
CA SER A 124 -13.44 -14.80 -12.54
C SER A 124 -12.25 -14.01 -13.10
N PRO A 125 -12.06 -13.95 -14.44
CA PRO A 125 -10.91 -13.29 -15.07
C PRO A 125 -11.18 -11.80 -15.37
N THR A 126 -11.55 -11.02 -14.36
CA THR A 126 -11.97 -9.63 -14.54
C THR A 126 -10.79 -8.72 -14.90
N LEU A 127 -9.68 -8.84 -14.16
CA LEU A 127 -8.49 -8.01 -14.36
C LEU A 127 -7.74 -8.35 -15.65
N VAL A 128 -7.73 -9.61 -16.07
CA VAL A 128 -7.20 -10.02 -17.37
C VAL A 128 -7.95 -9.35 -18.52
N GLY A 129 -9.27 -9.17 -18.39
CA GLY A 129 -10.07 -8.44 -19.37
C GLY A 129 -9.66 -6.97 -19.48
N MET A 130 -9.37 -6.32 -18.35
CA MET A 130 -8.90 -4.93 -18.30
C MET A 130 -7.47 -4.77 -18.81
N ALA A 131 -6.63 -5.79 -18.66
CA ALA A 131 -5.24 -5.80 -19.11
C ALA A 131 -5.06 -5.93 -20.63
N LYS A 132 -6.11 -6.35 -21.36
CA LYS A 132 -6.09 -6.55 -22.82
C LYS A 132 -6.58 -5.33 -23.62
N LYS A 133 -7.16 -4.35 -22.95
CA LYS A 133 -7.68 -3.11 -23.54
C LYS A 133 -6.61 -2.03 -23.49
#